data_AF-A0A941XNA5-F1
#
_entry.id   AF-A0A941XNA5-F1
#
_cell.length_a   1.000
_cell.length_b   1.000
_cell.length_c   1.000
_cell.angle_alpha   90.00
_cell.angle_beta   90.00
_cell.angle_gamma   90.00
#
_symmetry.space_group_name_H-M   'P 1'
#
loop_
_entity.id
_entity.type
_entity.pdbx_description
1 polymer ?
#
loop_
_entity_poly.entity_id
_entity_poly.type
_entity_poly.pdbx_seq_one_letter_code
_entity_poly.pdbx_strand_id
1 'polypeptide(L)'
;MFGYKPLSRRTTIIITISSFLILVGLICLYIFKLNEQWLMILIMIMSVVTMVSLNSMISKLVVFKPRKIKYPKEYYEGAGYTALEARLNRSGFKMTSKQYGSGFIKIEEKTAYKVILIENDDRYFNQAQSNDKPTKGIDKCEEFVGFEIFLNPTEASLKRLPDFSFTGDNVFYTGFYLDRENNLLVEANKIDPKLHNESYLHLKEMLELKPASAPVEADGDKKKKNK
;
A
#
# COMPACT_ATOMS: atom_id res chain seq x y z
N MET A 1 1.63 -0.03 24.09
CA MET A 1 0.66 0.98 23.60
C MET A 1 -0.73 0.58 24.08
N PHE A 2 -1.43 1.46 24.80
CA PHE A 2 -2.72 1.16 25.45
C PHE A 2 -3.77 0.69 24.43
N GLY A 3 -4.13 -0.59 24.50
CA GLY A 3 -5.20 -1.18 23.71
C GLY A 3 -6.56 -0.71 24.23
N TYR A 4 -7.05 0.42 23.73
CA TYR A 4 -8.45 0.81 23.93
C TYR A 4 -9.35 -0.18 23.20
N LYS A 5 -9.98 -1.10 23.94
CA LYS A 5 -11.06 -1.93 23.43
C LYS A 5 -12.16 -1.01 22.85
N PRO A 6 -12.58 -1.20 21.60
CA PRO A 6 -13.68 -0.41 21.05
C PRO A 6 -14.94 -0.65 21.88
N LEU A 7 -15.55 0.43 22.37
CA LEU A 7 -16.86 0.38 23.03
C LEU A 7 -17.87 -0.25 22.08
N SER A 8 -18.67 -1.20 22.57
CA SER A 8 -19.64 -1.90 21.74
C SER A 8 -20.68 -0.92 21.19
N ARG A 9 -21.23 -1.21 20.00
CA ARG A 9 -22.28 -0.39 19.37
C ARG A 9 -23.48 -0.14 20.30
N ARG A 10 -23.80 -1.10 21.17
CA ARG A 10 -24.83 -0.96 22.21
C ARG A 10 -24.45 0.07 23.25
N THR A 11 -23.20 0.07 23.70
CA THR A 11 -22.69 1.02 24.70
C THR A 11 -22.67 2.44 24.15
N THR A 12 -22.35 2.61 22.86
CA THR A 12 -22.43 3.91 22.18
C THR A 12 -23.86 4.45 22.12
N ILE A 13 -24.83 3.61 21.75
CA ILE A 13 -26.25 3.99 21.70
C ILE A 13 -26.76 4.39 23.09
N ILE A 14 -26.40 3.63 24.13
CA ILE A 14 -26.79 3.94 25.51
C ILE A 14 -26.24 5.30 25.92
N ILE A 15 -24.96 5.59 25.66
CA ILE A 15 -24.35 6.89 26.00
C ILE A 15 -25.10 8.03 25.30
N THR A 16 -25.39 7.90 24.00
CA THR A 16 -26.10 8.94 23.24
C THR A 16 -27.50 9.21 23.78
N ILE A 17 -28.27 8.15 24.11
CA ILE A 17 -29.61 8.27 24.68
C ILE A 17 -29.53 8.90 26.08
N SER A 18 -28.58 8.48 26.92
CA SER A 18 -28.37 9.06 28.25
C SER A 18 -28.03 10.54 28.17
N SER A 19 -27.15 10.95 27.25
CA SER A 19 -26.82 12.36 27.03
C SER A 19 -28.03 13.18 26.57
N PHE A 20 -28.89 12.60 25.72
CA PHE A 20 -30.12 13.26 25.24
C PHE A 20 -31.14 13.46 26.36
N LEU A 21 -31.35 12.46 27.22
CA LEU A 21 -32.28 12.56 28.36
C LEU A 21 -31.81 13.59 29.39
N ILE A 22 -30.50 13.69 29.64
CA ILE A 22 -29.92 14.71 30.53
C ILE A 22 -30.15 16.11 29.94
N LEU A 23 -29.97 16.28 28.62
CA LEU A 23 -30.22 17.55 27.94
C LEU A 23 -31.68 18.01 28.09
N VAL A 24 -32.64 17.09 27.89
CA VAL A 24 -34.07 17.38 28.06
C VAL A 24 -34.39 17.74 29.52
N GLY A 25 -33.82 17.03 30.50
CA GLY A 25 -33.99 17.35 31.92
C GLY A 25 -33.46 18.73 32.29
N LEU A 26 -32.36 19.18 31.68
CA LEU A 26 -31.80 20.50 31.90
C LEU A 26 -32.63 21.62 31.25
N ILE A 27 -33.22 21.37 30.08
CA ILE A 27 -34.19 22.30 29.46
C ILE A 27 -35.43 22.46 30.36
N CYS A 28 -35.92 21.37 30.96
CA CYS A 28 -37.00 21.44 31.93
C CYS A 28 -36.58 22.26 33.17
N LEU A 29 -35.40 22.05 33.73
CA LEU A 29 -34.90 22.82 34.88
C LEU A 29 -34.68 24.31 34.56
N TYR A 30 -34.31 24.64 33.31
CA TYR A 30 -34.21 26.01 32.83
C TYR A 30 -35.57 26.73 32.80
N ILE A 31 -36.63 26.04 32.35
CA ILE A 31 -38.01 26.55 32.36
C ILE A 31 -38.49 26.84 33.80
N PHE A 32 -37.99 26.09 34.79
CA PHE A 32 -38.31 26.26 36.21
C PHE A 32 -37.49 27.35 36.95
N LYS A 33 -36.70 28.18 36.24
CA LYS A 33 -36.00 29.37 36.79
C LYS A 33 -35.07 29.11 37.99
N LEU A 34 -34.22 28.09 37.90
CA LEU A 34 -33.10 27.97 38.84
C LEU A 34 -31.93 28.89 38.43
N ASN A 35 -31.60 29.80 39.36
CA ASN A 35 -30.46 30.71 39.44
C ASN A 35 -29.49 30.72 38.21
N GLU A 36 -29.58 31.78 37.40
CA GLU A 36 -29.01 31.87 36.04
C GLU A 36 -27.50 31.59 35.93
N GLN A 37 -26.72 31.87 36.99
CA GLN A 37 -25.26 31.68 36.97
C GLN A 37 -24.84 30.21 36.98
N TRP A 38 -25.46 29.37 37.81
CA TRP A 38 -25.09 27.96 37.92
C TRP A 38 -25.51 27.16 36.68
N LEU A 39 -26.63 27.56 36.06
CA LEU A 39 -27.11 26.98 34.82
C LEU A 39 -26.16 27.28 33.65
N MET A 40 -25.62 28.51 33.57
CA MET A 40 -24.66 28.89 32.54
C MET A 40 -23.36 28.09 32.64
N ILE A 41 -22.84 27.91 33.85
CA ILE A 41 -21.63 27.10 34.11
C ILE A 41 -21.86 25.64 33.69
N LEU A 42 -23.04 25.08 34.00
CA LEU A 42 -23.36 23.70 33.68
C LEU A 42 -23.51 23.46 32.17
N ILE A 43 -24.13 24.40 31.44
CA ILE A 43 -24.21 24.35 29.97
C ILE A 43 -22.81 24.41 29.34
N MET A 44 -21.92 25.25 29.87
CA MET A 44 -20.54 25.38 29.39
C MET A 44 -19.73 24.09 29.58
N ILE A 45 -19.87 23.41 30.72
CA ILE A 45 -19.19 22.12 30.96
C ILE A 45 -19.72 21.05 29.99
N MET A 46 -21.04 21.02 29.78
CA MET A 46 -21.68 20.05 28.89
C MET A 46 -21.33 20.27 27.41
N SER A 47 -21.16 21.52 26.96
CA SER A 47 -20.75 21.82 25.58
C SER A 47 -19.32 21.35 25.30
N VAL A 48 -18.40 21.51 26.26
CA VAL A 48 -17.02 21.00 26.15
C VAL A 48 -17.00 19.47 26.12
N VAL A 49 -17.76 18.80 27.00
CA VAL A 49 -17.82 17.33 27.05
C VAL A 49 -18.44 16.75 25.77
N THR A 50 -19.49 17.37 25.23
CA THR A 50 -20.12 16.94 23.97
C THR A 50 -19.21 17.17 22.78
N MET A 51 -18.49 18.29 22.72
CA MET A 51 -17.51 18.57 21.65
C MET A 51 -16.35 17.56 21.66
N VAL A 52 -15.78 17.23 22.82
CA VAL A 52 -14.71 16.22 22.94
C VAL A 52 -15.22 14.83 22.57
N SER A 53 -16.46 14.49 22.96
CA SER A 53 -17.09 13.21 22.63
C SER A 53 -17.39 13.08 21.13
N LEU A 54 -17.84 14.16 20.49
CA LEU A 54 -18.04 14.24 19.04
C LEU A 54 -16.72 14.10 18.28
N ASN A 55 -15.66 14.80 18.69
CA ASN A 55 -14.34 14.66 18.08
C ASN A 55 -13.78 13.23 18.20
N SER A 56 -14.02 12.57 19.33
CA SER A 56 -13.68 11.16 19.54
C SER A 56 -14.50 10.23 18.64
N MET A 57 -15.79 10.51 18.46
CA MET A 57 -16.65 9.77 17.53
C MET A 57 -16.24 9.96 16.08
N ILE A 58 -15.97 11.21 15.65
CA ILE A 58 -15.53 11.54 14.29
C ILE A 58 -14.18 10.86 14.02
N SER A 59 -13.21 10.90 14.94
CA SER A 59 -11.94 10.16 14.78
C SER A 59 -12.12 8.65 14.65
N LYS A 60 -13.20 8.07 15.20
CA LYS A 60 -13.51 6.63 15.08
C LYS A 60 -14.36 6.30 13.84
N LEU A 61 -15.21 7.21 13.40
CA LEU A 61 -16.05 7.09 12.19
C LEU A 61 -15.26 7.36 10.91
N VAL A 62 -14.28 8.27 10.97
CA VAL A 62 -13.31 8.57 9.90
C VAL A 62 -12.10 7.64 9.99
N VAL A 63 -12.27 6.41 10.50
CA VAL A 63 -11.41 5.32 10.04
C VAL A 63 -11.93 4.95 8.66
N PHE A 64 -11.58 5.76 7.66
CA PHE A 64 -11.71 5.39 6.26
C PHE A 64 -10.95 4.06 6.14
N LYS A 65 -11.67 2.93 6.15
CA LYS A 65 -11.11 1.69 5.66
C LYS A 65 -11.18 1.84 4.15
N PRO A 66 -10.07 2.18 3.45
CA PRO A 66 -10.10 2.16 2.00
C PRO A 66 -10.66 0.80 1.60
N ARG A 67 -11.64 0.80 0.69
CA ARG A 67 -12.13 -0.46 0.10
C ARG A 67 -10.89 -1.21 -0.37
N LYS A 68 -10.80 -2.51 -0.07
CA LYS A 68 -9.72 -3.35 -0.61
C LYS A 68 -9.79 -3.27 -2.14
N ILE A 69 -8.96 -2.43 -2.74
CA ILE A 69 -8.83 -2.37 -4.19
C ILE A 69 -8.13 -3.66 -4.57
N LYS A 70 -8.82 -4.54 -5.32
CA LYS A 70 -8.19 -5.69 -5.95
C LYS A 70 -7.56 -5.16 -7.24
N TYR A 71 -6.25 -4.98 -7.22
CA TYR A 71 -5.51 -4.65 -8.42
C TYR A 71 -5.42 -5.87 -9.34
N PRO A 72 -5.51 -5.70 -10.67
CA PRO A 72 -5.26 -6.79 -11.60
C PRO A 72 -3.82 -7.30 -11.41
N LYS A 73 -3.66 -8.62 -11.51
CA LYS A 73 -2.36 -9.30 -11.35
C LYS A 73 -2.05 -10.09 -12.60
N GLU A 74 -0.77 -10.16 -12.94
CA GLU A 74 -0.22 -11.05 -13.95
C GLU A 74 0.77 -12.01 -13.28
N TYR A 75 0.79 -13.26 -13.72
CA TYR A 75 1.56 -14.34 -13.09
C TYR A 75 2.59 -14.88 -14.06
N TYR A 76 3.78 -15.16 -13.54
CA TYR A 76 4.90 -15.71 -14.29
C TYR A 76 5.54 -16.84 -13.51
N GLU A 77 6.28 -17.71 -14.21
CA GLU A 77 7.09 -18.73 -13.57
C GLU A 77 8.05 -18.11 -12.54
N GLY A 78 8.10 -18.68 -11.33
CA GLY A 78 8.97 -18.21 -10.27
C GLY A 78 10.44 -18.32 -10.66
N ALA A 79 11.17 -17.22 -10.46
CA ALA A 79 12.61 -17.17 -10.60
C ALA A 79 13.21 -16.49 -9.37
N GLY A 80 14.07 -17.20 -8.65
CA GLY A 80 14.81 -16.65 -7.51
C GLY A 80 15.94 -15.72 -7.94
N TYR A 81 16.63 -15.13 -6.95
CA TYR A 81 17.73 -14.18 -7.16
C TYR A 81 18.74 -14.64 -8.21
N THR A 82 19.33 -15.83 -8.03
CA THR A 82 20.42 -16.34 -8.88
C THR A 82 20.01 -16.49 -10.34
N ALA A 83 18.77 -16.93 -10.59
CA ALA A 83 18.26 -17.07 -11.94
C ALA A 83 18.03 -15.71 -12.60
N LEU A 84 17.41 -14.76 -11.89
CA LEU A 84 17.17 -13.41 -12.39
C LEU A 84 18.47 -12.63 -12.62
N GLU A 85 19.43 -12.73 -11.70
CA GLU A 85 20.76 -12.12 -11.84
C GLU A 85 21.51 -12.69 -13.05
N ALA A 86 21.48 -14.02 -13.25
CA ALA A 86 22.10 -14.64 -14.41
C ALA A 86 21.46 -14.19 -15.74
N ARG A 87 20.13 -14.01 -15.78
CA ARG A 87 19.42 -13.46 -16.95
C ARG A 87 19.83 -12.01 -17.22
N LEU A 88 19.83 -11.16 -16.20
CA LEU A 88 20.25 -9.77 -16.30
C LEU A 88 21.69 -9.64 -16.83
N ASN A 89 22.62 -10.42 -16.27
CA ASN A 89 24.02 -10.42 -16.69
C ASN A 89 24.18 -10.89 -18.14
N ARG A 90 23.49 -11.96 -18.56
CA ARG A 90 23.50 -12.43 -19.96
C ARG A 90 22.93 -11.39 -20.92
N SER A 91 21.89 -10.67 -20.49
CA SER A 91 21.26 -9.59 -21.24
C SER A 91 22.06 -8.29 -21.23
N GLY A 92 23.25 -8.24 -20.59
CA GLY A 92 24.16 -7.10 -20.63
C GLY A 92 23.88 -5.98 -19.63
N PHE A 93 23.04 -6.23 -18.62
CA PHE A 93 22.84 -5.27 -17.54
C PHE A 93 24.09 -5.10 -16.69
N LYS A 94 24.32 -3.89 -16.20
CA LYS A 94 25.40 -3.56 -15.26
C LYS A 94 24.81 -3.30 -13.89
N MET A 95 25.39 -3.91 -12.88
CA MET A 95 25.00 -3.68 -11.49
C MET A 95 25.45 -2.29 -11.03
N THR A 96 24.57 -1.54 -10.38
CA THR A 96 24.79 -0.16 -9.94
C THR A 96 24.74 0.04 -8.43
N SER A 97 24.01 -0.80 -7.70
CA SER A 97 23.87 -0.67 -6.24
C SER A 97 23.69 -2.03 -5.56
N LYS A 98 24.07 -2.10 -4.27
CA LYS A 98 23.95 -3.30 -3.41
C LYS A 98 23.30 -3.02 -2.03
N GLN A 99 22.51 -1.96 -1.90
CA GLN A 99 22.12 -1.42 -0.57
C GLN A 99 21.05 -2.28 0.16
N TYR A 100 20.01 -2.71 -0.55
CA TYR A 100 18.85 -3.44 -0.03
C TYR A 100 18.53 -4.70 -0.88
N GLY A 101 19.50 -5.11 -1.68
CA GLY A 101 19.36 -6.00 -2.82
C GLY A 101 20.31 -5.52 -3.92
N SER A 102 20.07 -5.91 -5.17
CA SER A 102 20.93 -5.56 -6.30
C SER A 102 20.19 -4.74 -7.35
N GLY A 103 20.67 -3.52 -7.60
CA GLY A 103 20.20 -2.66 -8.68
C GLY A 103 20.98 -2.90 -9.96
N PHE A 104 20.29 -3.00 -11.09
CA PHE A 104 20.84 -3.23 -12.42
C PHE A 104 20.32 -2.19 -13.40
N ILE A 105 21.17 -1.74 -14.31
CA ILE A 105 20.80 -0.83 -15.38
C ILE A 105 21.39 -1.27 -16.72
N LYS A 106 20.63 -1.05 -17.79
CA LYS A 106 21.07 -1.19 -19.18
C LYS A 106 20.52 -0.01 -19.96
N ILE A 107 21.34 0.56 -20.82
CA ILE A 107 20.91 1.62 -21.74
C ILE A 107 21.02 1.05 -23.15
N GLU A 108 19.92 1.01 -23.88
CA GLU A 108 19.88 0.66 -25.30
C GLU A 108 19.25 1.82 -26.06
N GLU A 109 19.97 2.32 -27.07
CA GLU A 109 19.54 3.48 -27.86
C GLU A 109 19.17 4.69 -26.99
N LYS A 110 17.88 4.98 -26.87
CA LYS A 110 17.33 6.08 -26.08
C LYS A 110 16.53 5.63 -24.87
N THR A 111 16.53 4.34 -24.55
CA THR A 111 15.76 3.77 -23.44
C THR A 111 16.68 3.26 -22.34
N ALA A 112 16.40 3.67 -21.11
CA ALA A 112 17.05 3.18 -19.91
C ALA A 112 16.19 2.11 -19.25
N TYR A 113 16.70 0.88 -19.19
CA TYR A 113 16.09 -0.24 -18.48
C TYR A 113 16.70 -0.37 -17.09
N LYS A 114 15.87 -0.38 -16.06
CA LYS A 114 16.30 -0.60 -14.67
C LYS A 114 15.59 -1.79 -14.05
N VAL A 115 16.34 -2.69 -13.44
CA VAL A 115 15.77 -3.79 -12.66
C VAL A 115 16.38 -3.77 -11.27
N ILE A 116 15.55 -3.91 -10.24
CA ILE A 116 16.03 -3.98 -8.86
C ILE A 116 15.55 -5.29 -8.24
N LEU A 117 16.49 -6.13 -7.84
CA LEU A 117 16.23 -7.36 -7.11
C LEU A 117 16.30 -7.04 -5.62
N ILE A 118 15.16 -6.98 -4.94
CA ILE A 118 15.04 -6.54 -3.56
C ILE A 118 15.03 -7.77 -2.65
N GLU A 119 16.08 -7.91 -1.84
CA GLU A 119 16.24 -9.02 -0.89
C GLU A 119 15.83 -8.64 0.54
N ASN A 120 15.93 -7.36 0.89
CA ASN A 120 15.55 -6.80 2.19
C ASN A 120 14.58 -5.64 2.00
N ASP A 121 13.29 -5.92 2.17
CA ASP A 121 12.22 -4.94 1.97
C ASP A 121 12.23 -3.83 3.03
N ASP A 122 12.52 -4.14 4.30
CA ASP A 122 12.63 -3.15 5.37
C ASP A 122 13.70 -2.08 5.06
N ARG A 123 14.90 -2.51 4.63
CA ARG A 123 15.94 -1.58 4.16
C ARG A 123 15.53 -0.82 2.92
N TYR A 124 14.78 -1.44 2.00
CA TYR A 124 14.27 -0.78 0.81
C TYR A 124 13.30 0.37 1.16
N PHE A 125 12.44 0.21 2.17
CA PHE A 125 11.52 1.27 2.57
C PHE A 125 12.13 2.31 3.52
N ASN A 126 13.18 1.95 4.25
CA ASN A 126 13.81 2.80 5.26
C ASN A 126 15.22 3.25 4.84
N GLN A 127 15.38 3.66 3.59
CA GLN A 127 16.67 4.09 3.06
C GLN A 127 17.14 5.42 3.68
N ALA A 128 18.39 5.46 4.11
CA ALA A 128 19.12 6.72 4.22
C ALA A 128 19.43 7.24 2.79
N GLN A 129 19.71 8.54 2.63
CA GLN A 129 20.10 9.10 1.33
C GLN A 129 21.20 8.24 0.67
N SER A 130 20.91 7.77 -0.55
CA SER A 130 21.88 7.02 -1.34
C SER A 130 23.01 7.95 -1.82
N ASN A 131 24.25 7.52 -1.65
CA ASN A 131 25.45 8.18 -2.19
C ASN A 131 25.87 7.60 -3.56
N ASP A 132 25.01 6.83 -4.21
CA ASP A 132 25.34 6.21 -5.50
C ASP A 132 25.55 7.29 -6.56
N LYS A 133 26.66 7.19 -7.29
CA LYS A 133 26.94 8.11 -8.41
C LYS A 133 25.92 7.87 -9.52
N PRO A 134 25.38 8.94 -10.14
CA PRO A 134 24.47 8.79 -11.27
C PRO A 134 25.13 7.98 -12.39
N THR A 135 24.35 7.10 -13.02
CA THR A 135 24.84 6.28 -14.14
C THR A 135 25.11 7.19 -15.34
N LYS A 136 26.31 7.13 -15.91
CA LYS A 136 26.67 7.91 -17.10
C LYS A 136 25.74 7.59 -18.27
N GLY A 137 25.21 8.62 -18.94
CA GLY A 137 24.41 8.49 -20.16
C GLY A 137 22.90 8.35 -19.92
N ILE A 138 22.45 8.21 -18.66
CA ILE A 138 21.02 8.16 -18.34
C ILE A 138 20.32 9.49 -18.65
N ASP A 139 21.06 10.60 -18.59
CA ASP A 139 20.65 11.97 -18.92
C ASP A 139 20.28 12.16 -20.40
N LYS A 140 20.70 11.23 -21.27
CA LYS A 140 20.45 11.25 -22.71
C LYS A 140 19.30 10.34 -23.15
N CYS A 141 18.70 9.62 -22.21
CA CYS A 141 17.59 8.72 -22.50
C CYS A 141 16.29 9.51 -22.61
N GLU A 142 15.47 9.18 -23.60
CA GLU A 142 14.13 9.74 -23.79
C GLU A 142 13.08 8.93 -23.03
N GLU A 143 13.38 7.66 -22.73
CA GLU A 143 12.47 6.73 -22.07
C GLU A 143 13.17 6.00 -20.92
N PHE A 144 12.40 5.71 -19.86
CA PHE A 144 12.83 4.89 -18.74
C PHE A 144 11.81 3.79 -18.45
N VAL A 145 12.24 2.54 -18.40
CA VAL A 145 11.39 1.40 -18.04
C VAL A 145 12.05 0.64 -16.90
N GLY A 146 11.30 0.32 -15.83
CA GLY A 146 11.90 -0.48 -14.78
C GLY A 146 10.99 -1.35 -13.94
N PHE A 147 11.59 -2.41 -13.41
CA PHE A 147 10.95 -3.43 -12.59
C PHE A 147 11.60 -3.51 -11.20
N GLU A 148 10.77 -3.55 -10.17
CA GLU A 148 11.19 -3.91 -8.82
C GLU A 148 10.71 -5.29 -8.48
N ILE A 149 11.62 -6.17 -8.09
CA ILE A 149 11.32 -7.56 -7.82
C ILE A 149 11.61 -7.85 -6.35
N PHE A 150 10.55 -7.94 -5.55
CA PHE A 150 10.64 -8.28 -4.14
C PHE A 150 10.74 -9.79 -3.99
N LEU A 151 11.93 -10.28 -3.61
CA LEU A 151 12.22 -11.71 -3.51
C LEU A 151 11.78 -12.32 -2.17
N ASN A 152 11.73 -11.47 -1.13
CA ASN A 152 11.36 -11.84 0.24
C ASN A 152 10.32 -10.85 0.80
N PRO A 153 9.14 -10.72 0.17
CA PRO A 153 8.17 -9.72 0.59
C PRO A 153 7.53 -10.09 1.94
N THR A 154 7.45 -9.14 2.86
CA THR A 154 6.58 -9.19 4.03
C THR A 154 5.14 -8.78 3.71
N GLU A 155 4.16 -9.13 4.55
CA GLU A 155 2.77 -8.69 4.36
C GLU A 155 2.64 -7.15 4.34
N ALA A 156 3.55 -6.46 5.05
CA ALA A 156 3.60 -5.01 5.07
C ALA A 156 4.09 -4.42 3.74
N SER A 157 5.10 -5.02 3.09
CA SER A 157 5.58 -4.56 1.77
C SER A 157 4.59 -4.88 0.66
N LEU A 158 3.93 -6.03 0.70
CA LEU A 158 2.88 -6.39 -0.26
C LEU A 158 1.72 -5.38 -0.27
N LYS A 159 1.40 -4.77 0.88
CA LYS A 159 0.36 -3.73 0.96
C LYS A 159 0.74 -2.42 0.27
N ARG A 160 2.05 -2.17 0.11
CA ARG A 160 2.59 -0.96 -0.52
C ARG A 160 2.88 -1.17 -2.01
N LEU A 161 3.11 -2.41 -2.45
CA LEU A 161 3.40 -2.76 -3.85
C LEU A 161 2.48 -2.12 -4.91
N PRO A 162 1.16 -1.99 -4.70
CA PRO A 162 0.31 -1.34 -5.69
C PRO A 162 0.69 0.11 -5.99
N ASP A 163 1.33 0.79 -5.04
CA ASP A 163 1.78 2.18 -5.18
C ASP A 163 3.09 2.30 -5.99
N PHE A 164 3.75 1.17 -6.30
CA PHE A 164 5.00 1.11 -7.09
C PHE A 164 4.77 0.96 -8.59
N SER A 165 3.52 0.98 -9.04
CA SER A 165 3.20 0.91 -10.46
C SER A 165 2.70 2.26 -10.96
N PHE A 166 3.45 2.86 -11.89
CA PHE A 166 3.05 4.12 -12.52
C PHE A 166 3.50 4.19 -13.98
N THR A 167 2.78 5.02 -14.74
CA THR A 167 3.06 5.32 -16.15
C THR A 167 2.97 6.82 -16.33
N GLY A 168 4.09 7.45 -16.66
CA GLY A 168 4.20 8.84 -17.10
C GLY A 168 4.43 8.93 -18.60
N ASP A 169 4.81 10.10 -19.09
CA ASP A 169 5.02 10.32 -20.54
C ASP A 169 6.29 9.65 -21.06
N ASN A 170 7.34 9.61 -20.23
CA ASN A 170 8.68 9.10 -20.58
C ASN A 170 9.13 7.96 -19.63
N VAL A 171 8.24 7.47 -18.78
CA VAL A 171 8.60 6.59 -17.68
C VAL A 171 7.54 5.54 -17.42
N PHE A 172 7.95 4.29 -17.41
CA PHE A 172 7.16 3.16 -16.95
C PHE A 172 7.86 2.47 -15.80
N TYR A 173 7.10 2.16 -14.75
CA TYR A 173 7.61 1.40 -13.64
C TYR A 173 6.55 0.48 -13.05
N THR A 174 6.93 -0.73 -12.66
CA THR A 174 6.01 -1.64 -11.96
C THR A 174 6.74 -2.57 -10.99
N GLY A 175 5.99 -3.06 -10.00
CA GLY A 175 6.46 -3.91 -8.93
C GLY A 175 5.98 -5.35 -9.06
N PHE A 176 6.91 -6.27 -8.83
CA PHE A 176 6.72 -7.71 -8.76
C PHE A 176 7.07 -8.23 -7.37
N TYR A 177 6.49 -9.36 -7.00
CA TYR A 177 6.92 -10.11 -5.83
C TYR A 177 6.98 -11.61 -6.11
N LEU A 178 7.91 -12.28 -5.44
CA LEU A 178 8.03 -13.73 -5.50
C LEU A 178 7.08 -14.36 -4.48
N ASP A 179 6.03 -15.00 -4.97
CA ASP A 179 5.18 -15.89 -4.21
C ASP A 179 5.88 -17.25 -4.08
N ARG A 180 6.50 -17.48 -2.93
CA ARG A 180 7.24 -18.71 -2.63
C ARG A 180 6.34 -19.92 -2.43
N GLU A 181 5.09 -19.73 -2.01
CA GLU A 181 4.16 -20.83 -1.76
C GLU A 181 3.76 -21.50 -3.08
N ASN A 182 3.49 -20.67 -4.10
CA ASN A 182 3.10 -21.15 -5.43
C ASN A 182 4.28 -21.21 -6.42
N ASN A 183 5.47 -20.76 -6.00
CA ASN A 183 6.64 -20.58 -6.86
C ASN A 183 6.32 -19.75 -8.11
N LEU A 184 5.65 -18.61 -7.90
CA LEU A 184 5.23 -17.68 -8.95
C LEU A 184 5.87 -16.32 -8.74
N LEU A 185 6.26 -15.67 -9.83
CA LEU A 185 6.55 -14.24 -9.82
C LEU A 185 5.26 -13.51 -10.19
N VAL A 186 4.84 -12.56 -9.35
CA VAL A 186 3.54 -11.91 -9.47
C VAL A 186 3.71 -10.41 -9.68
N GLU A 187 3.17 -9.88 -10.77
CA GLU A 187 3.02 -8.44 -11.00
C GLU A 187 1.83 -7.95 -10.16
N ALA A 188 2.11 -7.17 -9.12
CA ALA A 188 1.14 -6.90 -8.05
C ALA A 188 0.01 -5.95 -8.46
N ASN A 189 0.29 -5.05 -9.40
CA ASN A 189 -0.65 -4.06 -9.94
C ASN A 189 -0.37 -3.87 -11.43
N LYS A 190 -0.93 -4.76 -12.24
CA LYS A 190 -0.78 -4.71 -13.69
C LYS A 190 -1.46 -3.47 -14.25
N ILE A 191 -0.66 -2.50 -14.66
CA ILE A 191 -1.12 -1.29 -15.35
C ILE A 191 -0.76 -1.36 -16.84
N ASP A 192 -1.52 -0.62 -17.64
CA ASP A 192 -1.25 -0.47 -19.07
C ASP A 192 0.02 0.38 -19.27
N PRO A 193 1.08 -0.16 -19.91
CA PRO A 193 2.29 0.60 -20.21
C PRO A 193 2.09 1.74 -21.22
N LYS A 194 0.91 1.84 -21.86
CA LYS A 194 0.57 2.85 -22.86
C LYS A 194 1.63 2.93 -23.97
N LEU A 195 2.36 4.04 -24.02
CA LEU A 195 3.38 4.34 -25.03
C LEU A 195 4.65 3.50 -24.86
N HIS A 196 4.84 2.88 -23.69
CA HIS A 196 6.06 2.12 -23.34
C HIS A 196 5.93 0.62 -23.61
N ASN A 197 4.90 0.18 -24.34
CA ASN A 197 4.58 -1.25 -24.46
C ASN A 197 5.71 -2.06 -25.09
N GLU A 198 6.38 -1.55 -26.13
CA GLU A 198 7.50 -2.23 -26.78
C GLU A 198 8.68 -2.42 -25.81
N SER A 199 9.10 -1.33 -25.15
CA SER A 199 10.17 -1.35 -24.15
C SER A 199 9.82 -2.20 -22.92
N TYR A 200 8.56 -2.19 -22.48
CA TYR A 200 8.06 -3.06 -21.42
C TYR A 200 8.16 -4.55 -21.80
N LEU A 201 7.69 -4.92 -22.99
CA LEU A 201 7.75 -6.30 -23.48
C LEU A 201 9.21 -6.75 -23.69
N HIS A 202 10.05 -5.88 -24.24
CA HIS A 202 11.48 -6.13 -24.39
C HIS A 202 12.17 -6.39 -23.03
N LEU A 203 11.83 -5.62 -21.99
CA LEU A 203 12.34 -5.88 -20.64
C LEU A 203 11.88 -7.22 -20.07
N LYS A 204 10.62 -7.62 -20.30
CA LYS A 204 10.11 -8.95 -19.93
C LYS A 204 10.86 -10.06 -20.66
N GLU A 205 11.14 -9.88 -21.94
CA GLU A 205 11.89 -10.82 -22.76
C GLU A 205 13.34 -10.97 -22.28
N MET A 206 14.03 -9.85 -22.01
CA MET A 206 15.39 -9.87 -21.44
C MET A 206 15.47 -10.57 -20.08
N LEU A 207 14.37 -10.58 -19.32
CA LEU A 207 14.22 -11.31 -18.06
C LEU A 207 13.66 -12.72 -18.21
N GLU A 208 13.40 -13.17 -19.44
CA GLU A 208 12.83 -14.47 -19.78
C GLU A 208 11.58 -14.78 -18.93
N LEU A 209 10.70 -13.79 -18.72
CA LEU A 209 9.50 -13.96 -17.90
C LEU A 209 8.44 -14.75 -18.67
N LYS A 210 8.25 -16.00 -18.28
CA LYS A 210 7.26 -16.90 -18.89
C LYS A 210 5.91 -16.79 -18.20
N PRO A 211 4.81 -16.52 -18.91
CA PRO A 211 3.48 -16.47 -18.32
C PRO A 211 3.12 -17.78 -17.61
N ALA A 212 2.47 -17.66 -16.45
CA ALA A 212 1.96 -18.76 -15.67
C ALA A 212 0.47 -18.56 -15.37
N SER A 213 -0.21 -19.65 -15.01
CA SER A 213 -1.61 -19.56 -14.57
C SER A 213 -1.68 -19.05 -13.13
N ALA A 214 -2.73 -18.29 -12.81
CA ALA A 214 -3.02 -17.92 -11.43
C ALA A 214 -3.19 -19.19 -10.57
N PRO A 215 -2.74 -19.17 -9.30
CA PRO A 215 -2.96 -20.29 -8.40
C PRO A 215 -4.46 -20.49 -8.20
N VAL A 216 -4.90 -21.74 -8.20
CA VAL A 216 -6.30 -22.10 -7.94
C VAL A 216 -6.59 -21.76 -6.48
N GLU A 217 -7.40 -20.74 -6.22
CA GLU A 217 -7.89 -20.48 -4.87
C GLU A 217 -8.62 -21.74 -4.39
N ALA A 218 -8.08 -22.42 -3.37
CA ALA A 218 -8.82 -23.49 -2.70
C ALA A 218 -10.09 -22.85 -2.11
N ASP A 219 -11.25 -23.25 -2.62
CA ASP A 219 -12.58 -22.74 -2.24
C ASP A 219 -12.91 -23.19 -0.81
N GLY A 220 -12.23 -22.58 0.16
CA GLY A 220 -12.24 -22.95 1.56
C GLY A 220 -12.83 -21.85 2.43
N ASP A 221 -14.10 -21.46 2.19
CA ASP A 221 -15.06 -21.09 3.26
C ASP A 221 -16.46 -20.65 2.75
N LYS A 222 -17.07 -21.40 1.82
CA LYS A 222 -18.51 -21.22 1.48
C LYS A 222 -19.45 -22.15 2.26
N LYS A 223 -19.06 -22.63 3.45
CA LYS A 223 -19.96 -23.37 4.35
C LYS A 223 -19.94 -22.80 5.76
N LYS A 224 -20.68 -21.71 5.99
CA LYS A 224 -21.39 -21.42 7.27
C LYS A 224 -22.17 -20.11 7.21
N LYS A 225 -23.25 -20.08 6.42
CA LYS A 225 -24.42 -19.24 6.73
C LYS A 225 -25.66 -19.95 6.20
N ASN A 226 -26.23 -20.79 7.05
CA ASN A 226 -27.65 -21.09 7.14
C ASN A 226 -27.84 -22.02 8.34
N LYS A 227 -28.07 -21.41 9.50
CA LYS A 227 -28.90 -21.91 10.58
C LYS A 227 -29.37 -20.71 11.39
#